data_AF-A0A7Y4E290-F1
#
_entry.id   AF-A0A7Y4E290-F1
#
_cell.length_a   1.000
_cell.length_b   1.000
_cell.length_c   1.000
_cell.angle_alpha   90.00
_cell.angle_beta   90.00
_cell.angle_gamma   90.00
#
_symmetry.space_group_name_H-M   'P 1'
#
loop_
_entity.id
_entity.type
_entity.pdbx_description
1 polymer ?
#
loop_
_entity_poly.entity_id
_entity_poly.type
_entity_poly.pdbx_seq_one_letter_code
_entity_poly.pdbx_strand_id
1 'polypeptide(L)'
;MAWELELTICSLITDQTPEGYLDVCRDQAKSRGIDVFNLDFNDYESPLAAFAAEENRELVATLKGCRRKTLVIFEGADVLAPLECNETFWLRSLVNNSNVIGLVVVFLVTNEGKVRLFQDCEGAFYRDCVDLN
;
A
#
# COMPACT_ATOMS: atom_id res chain seq x y z
N MET A 1 25.02 7.99 -4.72
CA MET A 1 23.83 8.73 -5.23
C MET A 1 22.74 7.71 -5.47
N ALA A 2 21.81 7.55 -4.52
CA ALA A 2 20.58 6.78 -4.70
C ALA A 2 19.71 7.02 -3.46
N TRP A 3 18.39 7.04 -3.66
CA TRP A 3 17.32 7.13 -2.64
C TRP A 3 16.94 8.53 -2.15
N GLU A 4 16.75 9.48 -3.07
CA GLU A 4 15.61 10.40 -2.98
C GLU A 4 14.37 9.60 -3.45
N LEU A 5 13.75 8.86 -2.54
CA LEU A 5 12.43 8.27 -2.77
C LEU A 5 11.41 9.40 -2.59
N GLU A 6 11.15 10.13 -3.68
CA GLU A 6 9.87 10.78 -3.89
C GLU A 6 8.80 9.67 -3.99
N LEU A 7 7.68 9.83 -3.29
CA LEU A 7 6.61 8.84 -3.04
C LEU A 7 6.45 7.81 -4.16
N THR A 8 6.72 6.54 -3.87
CA THR A 8 6.56 5.46 -4.85
C THR A 8 5.44 4.54 -4.39
N ILE A 9 4.24 4.79 -4.89
CA ILE A 9 3.16 3.80 -4.87
C ILE A 9 3.59 2.67 -5.81
N CYS A 10 3.66 1.46 -5.28
CA CYS A 10 4.07 0.27 -6.03
C CYS A 10 2.95 -0.78 -6.02
N SER A 11 2.84 -1.55 -7.10
CA SER A 11 1.99 -2.73 -7.14
C SER A 11 2.85 -3.98 -7.35
N LEU A 12 2.50 -5.05 -6.65
CA LEU A 12 3.05 -6.38 -6.81
C LEU A 12 1.91 -7.33 -7.19
N ILE A 13 2.13 -8.14 -8.22
CA ILE A 13 1.15 -9.14 -8.65
C ILE A 13 1.35 -10.38 -7.79
N THR A 14 0.31 -10.79 -7.08
CA THR A 14 0.33 -11.90 -6.12
C THR A 14 0.90 -13.18 -6.75
N ASP A 15 0.35 -13.59 -7.90
CA ASP A 15 0.75 -14.83 -8.59
C ASP A 15 2.19 -14.80 -9.16
N GLN A 16 2.80 -13.62 -9.24
CA GLN A 16 4.16 -13.42 -9.74
C GLN A 16 5.16 -13.15 -8.60
N THR A 17 4.67 -12.92 -7.38
CA THR A 17 5.50 -12.63 -6.23
C THR A 17 6.02 -13.94 -5.63
N PRO A 18 7.34 -14.17 -5.57
CA PRO A 18 7.88 -15.40 -4.99
C PRO A 18 7.51 -15.57 -3.51
N GLU A 19 7.32 -16.81 -3.09
CA GLU A 19 7.11 -17.13 -1.67
C GLU A 19 8.27 -16.60 -0.81
N GLY A 20 7.94 -15.95 0.31
CA GLY A 20 8.92 -15.33 1.21
C GLY A 20 9.55 -14.01 0.71
N TYR A 21 9.22 -13.55 -0.51
CA TYR A 21 9.75 -12.28 -1.03
C TYR A 21 9.40 -11.09 -0.12
N LEU A 22 8.13 -10.99 0.32
CA LEU A 22 7.70 -9.92 1.21
C LEU A 22 8.39 -10.00 2.57
N ASP A 23 8.66 -11.21 3.10
CA ASP A 23 9.39 -11.36 4.36
C ASP A 23 10.82 -10.85 4.24
N VAL A 24 11.51 -11.18 3.14
CA VAL A 24 12.84 -10.64 2.83
C VAL A 24 12.79 -9.11 2.72
N CYS A 25 11.78 -8.54 2.05
CA CYS A 25 11.61 -7.09 1.95
C CYS A 25 11.41 -6.44 3.33
N ARG A 26 10.56 -7.03 4.18
CA ARG A 26 10.29 -6.56 5.54
C ARG A 26 11.57 -6.58 6.39
N ASP A 27 12.30 -7.69 6.36
CA ASP A 27 13.53 -7.85 7.14
C ASP A 27 14.63 -6.87 6.68
N GLN A 28 14.76 -6.69 5.37
CA GLN A 28 15.70 -5.71 4.80
C GLN A 28 15.33 -4.27 5.19
N ALA A 29 14.04 -3.91 5.13
CA ALA A 29 13.57 -2.60 5.55
C ALA A 29 13.86 -2.35 7.04
N LYS A 30 13.50 -3.30 7.92
CA LYS A 30 13.79 -3.23 9.36
C LYS A 30 15.29 -3.11 9.64
N SER A 31 16.13 -3.88 8.95
CA SER A 31 17.59 -3.83 9.10
C SER A 31 18.20 -2.45 8.79
N ARG A 32 17.49 -1.63 8.01
CA ARG A 32 17.88 -0.26 7.62
C ARG A 32 17.21 0.83 8.45
N GLY A 33 16.48 0.45 9.51
CA GLY A 33 15.74 1.38 10.37
C GLY A 33 14.53 2.01 9.70
N ILE A 34 13.94 1.34 8.70
CA ILE A 34 12.67 1.71 8.07
C ILE A 34 11.54 1.03 8.86
N ASP A 35 10.53 1.81 9.26
CA ASP A 35 9.36 1.26 9.93
C ASP A 35 8.52 0.46 8.92
N VAL A 36 7.97 -0.68 9.34
CA VAL A 36 7.24 -1.58 8.44
C VAL A 36 5.87 -1.89 9.02
N PHE A 37 4.82 -1.60 8.24
CA PHE A 37 3.45 -1.95 8.56
C PHE A 37 2.88 -2.90 7.50
N ASN A 38 2.06 -3.85 7.95
CA ASN A 38 1.37 -4.79 7.11
C ASN A 38 -0.11 -4.76 7.45
N LEU A 39 -0.97 -4.75 6.44
CA LEU A 39 -2.41 -4.91 6.58
C LEU A 39 -2.87 -5.92 5.54
N ASP A 40 -3.38 -7.06 6.00
CA ASP A 40 -4.05 -8.02 5.13
C ASP A 40 -5.55 -7.74 5.15
N PHE A 41 -6.09 -7.30 4.02
CA PHE A 41 -7.51 -7.05 3.89
C PHE A 41 -8.36 -8.32 3.91
N ASN A 42 -7.76 -9.50 3.67
CA ASN A 42 -8.48 -10.78 3.71
C ASN A 42 -8.91 -11.16 5.14
N ASP A 43 -8.25 -10.60 6.15
CA ASP A 43 -8.59 -10.80 7.57
C ASP A 43 -9.83 -10.02 8.01
N TYR A 44 -10.39 -9.16 7.15
CA TYR A 44 -11.48 -8.25 7.48
C TYR A 44 -12.66 -8.37 6.52
N GLU A 45 -13.86 -8.10 7.04
CA GLU A 45 -15.10 -8.14 6.23
C GLU A 45 -15.17 -6.99 5.20
N SER A 46 -14.45 -5.90 5.41
CA SER A 46 -14.42 -4.74 4.50
C SER A 46 -13.18 -3.87 4.73
N PRO A 47 -12.81 -3.03 3.74
CA PRO A 47 -11.76 -2.02 3.91
C PRO A 47 -12.01 -1.08 5.11
N LEU A 48 -13.27 -0.69 5.34
CA LEU A 48 -13.64 0.13 6.48
C LEU A 48 -13.33 -0.56 7.81
N ALA A 49 -13.69 -1.84 7.93
CA ALA A 49 -13.39 -2.64 9.12
C ALA A 49 -11.87 -2.76 9.33
N ALA A 50 -11.11 -3.01 8.26
CA ALA A 50 -9.65 -3.09 8.32
C ALA A 50 -9.02 -1.79 8.83
N PHE A 51 -9.42 -0.63 8.30
CA PHE A 51 -8.89 0.66 8.74
C PHE A 51 -9.40 1.11 10.12
N ALA A 52 -10.55 0.62 10.58
CA ALA A 52 -11.12 0.95 11.88
C ALA A 52 -10.61 0.05 13.02
N ALA A 53 -9.99 -1.08 12.71
CA ALA A 53 -9.49 -2.03 13.70
C ALA A 53 -8.39 -1.40 14.57
N GLU A 54 -8.44 -1.67 15.89
CA GLU A 54 -7.54 -1.01 16.85
C GLU A 54 -6.07 -1.40 16.62
N GLU A 55 -5.82 -2.63 16.19
CA GLU A 55 -4.49 -3.12 15.80
C GLU A 55 -3.88 -2.34 14.63
N ASN A 56 -4.71 -1.76 13.75
CA ASN A 56 -4.26 -1.01 12.57
C ASN A 56 -4.18 0.50 12.83
N ARG A 57 -4.47 0.94 14.06
CA ARG A 57 -4.50 2.36 14.42
C ARG A 57 -3.17 3.08 14.18
N GLU A 58 -2.04 2.42 14.47
CA GLU A 58 -0.71 2.99 14.26
C GLU A 58 -0.36 3.11 12.78
N LEU A 59 -0.74 2.12 11.96
CA LEU A 59 -0.64 2.17 10.51
C LEU A 59 -1.42 3.36 9.95
N VAL A 60 -2.68 3.52 10.35
CA VAL A 60 -3.54 4.62 9.89
C VAL A 60 -3.00 5.99 10.31
N ALA A 61 -2.42 6.09 11.52
CA ALA A 61 -1.75 7.31 11.95
C ALA A 61 -0.52 7.61 11.06
N THR A 62 0.24 6.58 10.70
CA THR A 62 1.41 6.69 9.83
C THR A 62 1.05 7.13 8.41
N LEU A 63 -0.06 6.65 7.85
CA LEU A 63 -0.57 7.09 6.55
C LEU A 63 -0.95 8.58 6.54
N LYS A 64 -1.40 9.12 7.67
CA LYS A 64 -1.69 10.57 7.82
C LYS A 64 -0.43 11.42 7.94
N GLY A 65 0.70 10.81 8.27
CA GLY A 65 1.99 11.48 8.40
C GLY A 65 3.02 10.57 9.03
N CYS A 66 4.05 10.18 8.27
CA CYS A 66 5.13 9.37 8.83
C CYS A 66 6.22 10.27 9.44
N ARG A 67 6.76 9.86 10.59
CA ARG A 67 7.85 10.57 11.27
C ARG A 67 9.24 10.10 10.81
N ARG A 68 9.29 8.94 10.16
CA ARG A 68 10.49 8.21 9.72
C ARG A 68 10.17 7.55 8.39
N LYS A 69 11.18 7.11 7.64
CA LYS A 69 10.94 6.31 6.43
C LYS A 69 10.12 5.08 6.80
N THR A 70 9.04 4.83 6.07
CA THR A 70 8.08 3.77 6.36
C THR A 70 7.74 3.01 5.08
N LEU A 71 7.70 1.69 5.18
CA LEU A 71 7.12 0.79 4.20
C LEU A 71 5.75 0.30 4.71
N VAL A 72 4.70 0.52 3.93
CA VAL A 72 3.37 -0.04 4.19
C VAL A 72 3.07 -1.07 3.11
N ILE A 73 2.67 -2.27 3.50
CA ILE A 73 2.28 -3.35 2.59
C ILE A 73 0.80 -3.65 2.82
N PHE A 74 0.02 -3.59 1.74
CA PHE A 74 -1.38 -3.96 1.69
C PHE A 74 -1.52 -5.30 0.99
N GLU A 75 -1.91 -6.34 1.72
CA GLU A 75 -2.22 -7.68 1.18
C GLU A 75 -3.73 -7.82 0.92
N GLY A 76 -4.12 -8.58 -0.10
CA GLY A 76 -5.53 -8.68 -0.50
C GLY A 76 -6.11 -7.36 -0.99
N ALA A 77 -5.29 -6.46 -1.53
CA ALA A 77 -5.69 -5.08 -1.81
C ALA A 77 -6.72 -4.94 -2.95
N ASP A 78 -7.07 -6.03 -3.64
CA ASP A 78 -8.14 -6.10 -4.63
C ASP A 78 -9.48 -5.58 -4.09
N VAL A 79 -9.74 -5.70 -2.78
CA VAL A 79 -10.97 -5.17 -2.15
C VAL A 79 -11.08 -3.65 -2.22
N LEU A 80 -9.98 -2.95 -2.50
CA LEU A 80 -9.95 -1.50 -2.70
C LEU A 80 -10.33 -1.09 -4.13
N ALA A 81 -10.39 -2.04 -5.07
CA ALA A 81 -10.64 -1.77 -6.48
C ALA A 81 -12.04 -1.21 -6.82
N PRO A 82 -13.14 -1.60 -6.13
CA PRO A 82 -14.46 -1.10 -6.46
C PRO A 82 -14.57 0.42 -6.32
N LEU A 83 -15.20 1.07 -7.30
CA LEU A 83 -15.50 2.51 -7.33
C LEU A 83 -16.30 3.01 -6.11
N GLU A 84 -17.12 2.15 -5.53
CA GLU A 84 -17.94 2.51 -4.36
C GLU A 84 -17.15 2.45 -3.04
N CYS A 85 -15.88 2.02 -3.07
CA CYS A 85 -15.01 1.97 -1.91
C CYS A 85 -14.50 3.38 -1.54
N ASN A 86 -15.20 4.05 -0.62
CA ASN A 86 -14.83 5.37 -0.13
C ASN A 86 -13.43 5.38 0.51
N GLU A 87 -13.04 4.27 1.13
CA GLU A 87 -11.76 4.08 1.78
C GLU A 87 -10.60 4.19 0.79
N THR A 88 -10.80 3.79 -0.47
CA THR A 88 -9.76 3.87 -1.50
C THR A 88 -9.47 5.32 -1.88
N PHE A 89 -10.49 6.17 -2.00
CA PHE A 89 -10.30 7.60 -2.27
C PHE A 89 -9.68 8.34 -1.07
N TRP A 90 -10.08 7.97 0.15
CA TRP A 90 -9.45 8.48 1.36
C TRP A 90 -7.97 8.07 1.42
N LEU A 91 -7.65 6.80 1.16
CA LEU A 91 -6.27 6.30 1.09
C LEU A 91 -5.48 7.03 0.01
N ARG A 92 -6.03 7.21 -1.20
CA ARG A 92 -5.39 7.99 -2.27
C ARG A 92 -5.07 9.40 -1.81
N SER A 93 -6.02 10.06 -1.16
CA SER A 93 -5.82 11.41 -0.63
C SER A 93 -4.69 11.45 0.40
N LEU A 94 -4.62 10.46 1.30
CA LEU A 94 -3.51 10.37 2.26
C LEU A 94 -2.17 10.19 1.56
N VAL A 95 -2.06 9.22 0.66
CA VAL A 95 -0.77 8.92 0.01
C VAL A 95 -0.32 10.09 -0.88
N ASN A 96 -1.22 10.71 -1.65
CA ASN A 96 -0.87 11.78 -2.60
C ASN A 96 -0.69 13.16 -1.94
N ASN A 97 -1.40 13.48 -0.86
CA ASN A 97 -1.21 14.76 -0.15
C ASN A 97 -0.13 14.71 0.93
N SER A 98 0.38 13.52 1.22
CA SER A 98 1.46 13.39 2.16
C SER A 98 2.69 14.07 1.56
N ASN A 99 3.09 15.26 2.05
CA ASN A 99 4.43 15.84 1.84
C ASN A 99 5.51 15.00 2.56
N VAL A 100 5.27 13.70 2.68
CA VAL A 100 5.88 12.79 3.60
C VAL A 100 7.01 12.12 2.83
N ILE A 101 8.15 12.81 2.86
CA ILE A 101 9.41 12.30 2.36
C ILE A 101 9.73 11.01 3.13
N GLY A 102 9.48 9.85 2.52
CA GLY A 102 9.84 8.56 3.07
C GLY A 102 8.73 7.52 3.23
N LEU A 103 7.50 7.77 2.79
CA LEU A 103 6.46 6.73 2.74
C LEU A 103 6.54 5.95 1.41
N VAL A 104 6.64 4.62 1.50
CA VAL A 104 6.50 3.69 0.37
C VAL A 104 5.30 2.80 0.63
N VAL A 105 4.40 2.70 -0.34
CA VAL A 105 3.18 1.88 -0.22
C VAL A 105 3.21 0.82 -1.29
N VAL A 106 3.09 -0.44 -0.89
CA VAL A 106 3.07 -1.60 -1.78
C VAL A 106 1.69 -2.24 -1.71
N PHE A 107 1.03 -2.32 -2.85
CA PHE A 107 -0.25 -3.01 -3.01
C PHE A 107 0.00 -4.40 -3.61
N LEU A 108 -0.24 -5.45 -2.83
CA LEU A 108 -0.25 -6.82 -3.32
C LEU A 108 -1.66 -7.14 -3.81
N VAL A 109 -1.77 -7.32 -5.13
CA VAL A 109 -3.05 -7.45 -5.85
C VAL A 109 -3.01 -8.61 -6.84
N THR A 110 -4.17 -9.07 -7.30
CA THR A 110 -4.23 -9.95 -8.47
C THR A 110 -3.96 -9.15 -9.76
N ASN A 111 -3.79 -9.84 -10.90
CA ASN A 111 -3.73 -9.19 -12.21
C ASN A 111 -5.00 -8.37 -12.51
N GLU A 112 -6.18 -8.87 -12.14
CA GLU A 112 -7.43 -8.14 -12.34
C GLU A 112 -7.51 -6.92 -11.42
N GLY A 113 -7.15 -7.08 -10.14
CA GLY A 113 -7.09 -5.97 -9.19
C GLY A 113 -6.13 -4.87 -9.62
N LYS A 114 -4.97 -5.24 -10.16
CA LYS A 114 -4.01 -4.29 -10.75
C LYS A 114 -4.64 -3.46 -11.86
N VAL A 115 -5.35 -4.11 -12.79
CA VAL A 115 -6.03 -3.41 -13.89
C VAL A 115 -7.07 -2.44 -13.31
N ARG A 116 -7.94 -2.92 -12.41
CA ARG A 116 -9.02 -2.10 -11.83
C ARG A 116 -8.54 -0.93 -10.97
N LEU A 117 -7.48 -1.11 -10.18
CA LEU A 117 -6.95 -0.09 -9.29
C LEU A 117 -6.12 0.97 -10.03
N PHE A 118 -5.27 0.53 -10.96
CA PHE A 118 -4.18 1.37 -11.48
C PHE A 118 -4.25 1.65 -12.98
N GLN A 119 -4.98 0.85 -13.76
CA GLN A 119 -5.03 0.97 -15.24
C GLN A 119 -6.41 1.36 -15.79
N ASP A 120 -7.47 1.17 -15.01
CA ASP A 120 -8.81 1.66 -15.31
C ASP A 120 -8.90 3.16 -15.05
N CYS A 121 -9.49 3.94 -15.97
CA CYS A 121 -9.64 5.38 -15.81
C CYS A 121 -10.65 5.76 -14.71
N GLU A 122 -11.50 4.82 -14.30
CA GLU A 122 -12.38 4.98 -13.14
C GLU A 122 -11.69 4.52 -11.83
N GLY A 123 -10.51 3.89 -11.92
CA GLY A 123 -9.74 3.41 -10.79
C GLY A 123 -9.23 4.54 -9.88
N ALA A 124 -9.38 4.35 -8.57
CA ALA A 124 -8.98 5.34 -7.58
C ALA A 124 -7.47 5.61 -7.55
N PHE A 125 -6.62 4.75 -8.11
CA PHE A 125 -5.17 4.98 -8.26
C PHE A 125 -4.73 5.00 -9.73
N TYR A 126 -5.63 5.34 -10.65
CA TYR A 126 -5.33 5.38 -12.08
C TYR A 126 -4.04 6.17 -12.37
N ARG A 127 -3.04 5.47 -12.93
CA ARG A 127 -1.69 5.97 -13.28
C ARG A 127 -0.81 6.44 -12.13
N ASP A 128 -1.18 6.18 -10.88
CA ASP A 128 -0.41 6.62 -9.71
C ASP A 128 0.68 5.61 -9.31
N CYS A 129 0.79 4.45 -9.98
CA CYS A 129 1.60 3.32 -9.54
C CYS A 129 2.79 2.98 -10.47
N VAL A 130 3.91 2.59 -9.85
CA VAL A 130 5.05 1.93 -10.52
C VAL A 130 4.89 0.41 -10.44
N ASP A 131 5.00 -0.26 -11.58
CA ASP A 131 4.97 -1.71 -11.66
C ASP A 131 6.32 -2.31 -11.26
N LEU A 132 6.33 -3.15 -10.22
CA LEU A 132 7.48 -3.95 -9.84
C LEU A 132 7.28 -5.36 -10.41
N ASN A 133 8.01 -5.68 -11.48
CA ASN A 133 8.06 -7.01 -12.10
C ASN A 133 9.02 -7.94 -11.34
#